data_AF-A0A0R1YZ59-F1
#
_entry.id   AF-A0A0R1YZ59-F1
#
_cell.length_a   1.000
_cell.length_b   1.000
_cell.length_c   1.000
_cell.angle_alpha   90.00
_cell.angle_beta   90.00
_cell.angle_gamma   90.00
#
_symmetry.space_group_name_H-M   'P 1'
#
loop_
_entity.id
_entity.type
_entity.pdbx_description
1 polymer ?
#
loop_
_entity_poly.entity_id
_entity_poly.type
_entity_poly.pdbx_seq_one_letter_code
_entity_poly.pdbx_strand_id
1 'polypeptide(L)'
;MRKIIKIISAITILVVLGVAASMMIHSASSSKNPVPTRKNSQGNKKAAPLTSDQLTHNSKLKYSSFIYFAIKYTKIQRWQEVSDFKLGWQIEIYPKASGTRYLVWPGKNIKANQKMLEPNWFKLSSKGHVIFYSFEVHTAQADNIQRYQTTEAHIIHTLNAHQHAGTVRKMTQNMKVVNQNDEPNH
;
A
#
# COMPACT_ATOMS: atom_id res chain seq x y z
N MET A 1 16.69 -17.37 -64.95
CA MET A 1 17.56 -16.23 -65.26
C MET A 1 18.05 -15.63 -63.95
N ARG A 2 19.38 -15.48 -63.84
CA ARG A 2 20.25 -14.56 -63.06
C ARG A 2 19.63 -13.77 -61.88
N LYS A 3 20.28 -13.46 -60.75
CA LYS A 3 21.52 -13.80 -60.00
C LYS A 3 21.56 -12.72 -58.89
N ILE A 4 21.97 -13.04 -57.67
CA ILE A 4 22.61 -12.24 -56.57
C ILE A 4 22.41 -13.14 -55.33
N ILE A 5 23.29 -14.01 -54.82
CA ILE A 5 24.75 -14.09 -54.60
C ILE A 5 25.31 -13.06 -53.61
N LYS A 6 25.38 -13.53 -52.35
CA LYS A 6 26.47 -13.49 -51.34
C LYS A 6 27.05 -12.12 -50.95
N ILE A 7 27.06 -11.82 -49.65
CA ILE A 7 28.25 -11.36 -48.91
C ILE A 7 28.17 -11.80 -47.42
N ILE A 8 28.99 -12.81 -47.12
CA ILE A 8 29.93 -12.95 -45.98
C ILE A 8 29.36 -13.08 -44.56
N SER A 9 29.10 -14.33 -44.21
CA SER A 9 29.50 -14.93 -42.93
C SER A 9 31.03 -14.94 -42.81
N ALA A 10 31.59 -14.46 -41.69
CA ALA A 10 32.84 -14.93 -41.06
C ALA A 10 33.44 -13.79 -40.23
N ILE A 11 33.16 -13.75 -38.92
CA ILE A 11 34.16 -13.50 -37.87
C ILE A 11 33.61 -14.19 -36.63
N THR A 12 33.81 -15.49 -36.56
CA THR A 12 33.79 -16.26 -35.32
C THR A 12 34.82 -17.35 -35.56
N ILE A 13 35.80 -17.44 -34.66
CA ILE A 13 36.86 -18.47 -34.61
C ILE A 13 38.08 -18.19 -35.52
N LEU A 14 38.98 -17.28 -35.10
CA LEU A 14 40.44 -17.46 -35.24
C LEU A 14 41.28 -16.36 -34.54
N VAL A 15 41.24 -16.26 -33.20
CA VAL A 15 42.34 -15.64 -32.43
C VAL A 15 42.53 -16.42 -31.13
N VAL A 16 43.04 -17.63 -31.29
CA VAL A 16 43.68 -18.41 -30.23
C VAL A 16 45.07 -18.76 -30.79
N LEU A 17 46.11 -18.44 -30.00
CA LEU A 17 47.54 -18.80 -30.14
C LEU A 17 48.51 -17.75 -30.74
N GLY A 18 49.46 -17.34 -29.88
CA GLY A 18 50.65 -16.55 -30.18
C GLY A 18 50.50 -15.11 -29.70
N VAL A 19 51.16 -14.60 -28.67
CA VAL A 19 52.57 -14.77 -28.30
C VAL A 19 52.72 -14.54 -26.80
N ALA A 20 53.49 -15.43 -26.16
CA ALA A 20 53.90 -15.37 -24.77
C ALA A 20 54.94 -14.27 -24.51
N ALA A 21 55.09 -13.97 -23.23
CA ALA A 21 56.21 -13.25 -22.61
C ALA A 21 56.20 -11.71 -22.71
N SER A 22 55.71 -11.09 -21.63
CA SER A 22 56.33 -9.88 -21.06
C SER A 22 56.03 -9.78 -19.56
N MET A 23 56.99 -10.32 -18.80
CA MET A 23 57.59 -9.77 -17.58
C MET A 23 56.73 -9.58 -16.32
N MET A 24 57.12 -10.38 -15.34
CA MET A 24 56.96 -10.21 -13.90
C MET A 24 57.20 -8.76 -13.45
N ILE A 25 56.24 -8.18 -12.74
CA ILE A 25 56.51 -7.21 -11.68
C ILE A 25 55.67 -7.61 -10.47
N HIS A 26 56.38 -7.95 -9.40
CA HIS A 26 55.85 -8.23 -8.08
C HIS A 26 55.07 -7.03 -7.55
N SER A 27 53.87 -7.25 -7.03
CA SER A 27 53.22 -6.32 -6.11
C SER A 27 52.42 -7.13 -5.10
N ALA A 28 52.73 -6.85 -3.84
CA ALA A 28 52.40 -7.63 -2.66
C ALA A 28 50.91 -7.97 -2.53
N SER A 29 50.64 -9.24 -2.23
CA SER A 29 49.37 -9.70 -1.68
C SER A 29 49.14 -9.04 -0.32
N SER A 30 48.33 -7.99 -0.27
CA SER A 30 47.61 -7.65 0.96
C SER A 30 46.48 -8.65 1.16
N SER A 31 46.74 -9.64 1.99
CA SER A 31 45.71 -10.47 2.62
C SER A 31 44.75 -9.54 3.38
N LYS A 32 43.60 -9.25 2.79
CA LYS A 32 42.47 -8.70 3.53
C LYS A 32 41.74 -9.89 4.16
N ASN A 33 41.90 -10.04 5.47
CA ASN A 33 41.11 -10.97 6.27
C ASN A 33 39.61 -10.84 5.90
N PRO A 34 38.89 -11.94 5.65
CA PRO A 34 37.47 -11.86 5.35
C PRO A 34 36.75 -11.33 6.59
N VAL A 35 36.17 -10.14 6.47
CA VAL A 35 35.26 -9.60 7.50
C VAL A 35 34.04 -10.52 7.51
N PRO A 36 33.70 -11.16 8.65
CA PRO A 36 32.51 -11.99 8.73
C PRO A 36 31.30 -11.09 8.51
N THR A 37 30.69 -11.19 7.33
CA THR A 37 29.41 -10.53 7.05
C THR A 37 28.38 -11.25 7.90
N ARG A 38 28.04 -10.67 9.07
CA ARG A 38 26.86 -11.07 9.83
C ARG A 38 25.66 -10.90 8.89
N LYS A 39 25.22 -12.00 8.28
CA LYS A 39 23.86 -12.09 7.77
C LYS A 39 22.99 -11.87 9.00
N ASN A 40 22.41 -10.68 9.14
CA ASN A 40 21.21 -10.51 9.95
C ASN A 40 20.16 -11.38 9.28
N SER A 41 20.09 -12.64 9.68
CA SER A 41 18.91 -13.46 9.53
C SER A 41 17.86 -12.86 10.45
N GLN A 42 17.30 -11.73 10.01
CA GLN A 42 16.08 -11.17 10.58
C GLN A 42 14.99 -12.17 10.18
N GLY A 43 14.89 -13.27 10.93
CA GLY A 43 13.77 -14.19 10.81
C GLY A 43 12.50 -13.37 10.85
N ASN A 44 11.57 -13.62 9.92
CA ASN A 44 10.29 -12.94 9.84
C ASN A 44 9.54 -13.08 11.17
N LYS A 45 9.80 -12.20 12.12
CA LYS A 45 9.08 -12.13 13.39
C LYS A 45 7.65 -11.75 13.03
N LYS A 46 6.71 -12.63 13.36
CA LYS A 46 5.28 -12.35 13.19
C LYS A 46 4.96 -11.05 13.94
N ALA A 47 4.27 -10.14 13.26
CA ALA A 47 3.85 -8.90 13.88
C ALA A 47 2.94 -9.20 15.08
N ALA A 48 3.09 -8.43 16.17
CA ALA A 48 2.20 -8.56 17.32
C ALA A 48 0.73 -8.37 16.90
N PRO A 49 -0.24 -9.10 17.49
CA PRO A 49 -1.65 -8.88 17.21
C PRO A 49 -2.09 -7.43 17.47
N LEU A 50 -3.12 -6.98 16.75
CA LEU A 50 -3.83 -5.73 17.03
C LEU A 50 -4.72 -5.89 18.27
N THR A 51 -4.86 -4.83 19.05
CA THR A 51 -5.76 -4.78 20.22
C THR A 51 -6.67 -3.56 20.15
N SER A 52 -7.83 -3.62 20.81
CA SER A 52 -8.75 -2.47 20.84
C SER A 52 -8.14 -1.27 21.56
N ASP A 53 -7.32 -1.50 22.59
CA ASP A 53 -6.57 -0.45 23.27
C ASP A 53 -5.64 0.31 22.31
N GLN A 54 -4.89 -0.41 21.46
CA GLN A 54 -4.03 0.20 20.44
C GLN A 54 -4.83 1.04 19.45
N LEU A 55 -5.99 0.55 19.00
CA LEU A 55 -6.85 1.30 18.08
C LEU A 55 -7.50 2.50 18.76
N THR A 56 -7.81 2.40 20.06
CA THR A 56 -8.39 3.50 20.84
C THR A 56 -7.43 4.68 20.95
N HIS A 57 -6.16 4.41 21.23
CA HIS A 57 -5.14 5.44 21.44
C HIS A 57 -4.38 5.86 20.17
N ASN A 58 -4.64 5.22 19.02
CA ASN A 58 -3.98 5.55 17.76
C ASN A 58 -4.97 5.59 16.59
N SER A 59 -5.43 6.81 16.27
CA SER A 59 -6.39 7.05 15.19
C SER A 59 -5.91 6.57 13.83
N LYS A 60 -4.63 6.75 13.48
CA LYS A 60 -4.10 6.27 12.20
C LYS A 60 -4.13 4.75 12.11
N LEU A 61 -3.81 4.05 13.20
CA LEU A 61 -3.90 2.59 13.26
C LEU A 61 -5.35 2.11 13.15
N LYS A 62 -6.28 2.78 13.85
CA LYS A 62 -7.72 2.55 13.76
C LYS A 62 -8.23 2.69 12.33
N TYR A 63 -7.99 3.84 11.70
CA TYR A 63 -8.45 4.08 10.33
C TYR A 63 -7.80 3.13 9.33
N SER A 64 -6.50 2.86 9.47
CA SER A 64 -5.81 1.88 8.62
C SER A 64 -6.43 0.49 8.74
N SER A 65 -6.80 0.08 9.96
CA SER A 65 -7.46 -1.22 10.22
C SER A 65 -8.81 -1.28 9.52
N PHE A 66 -9.62 -0.22 9.64
CA PHE A 66 -10.94 -0.14 9.04
C PHE A 66 -10.87 -0.11 7.51
N ILE A 67 -9.97 0.68 6.93
CA ILE A 67 -9.78 0.79 5.48
C ILE A 67 -9.29 -0.53 4.90
N TYR A 68 -8.27 -1.15 5.52
CA TYR A 68 -7.79 -2.46 5.06
C TYR A 68 -8.91 -3.50 5.12
N PHE A 69 -9.69 -3.51 6.20
CA PHE A 69 -10.82 -4.42 6.32
C PHE A 69 -11.86 -4.16 5.23
N ALA A 70 -12.18 -2.89 4.98
CA ALA A 70 -13.15 -2.50 3.97
C ALA A 70 -12.75 -3.00 2.57
N ILE A 71 -11.50 -2.75 2.18
CA ILE A 71 -10.92 -3.19 0.91
C ILE A 71 -10.96 -4.72 0.77
N LYS A 72 -10.67 -5.47 1.83
CA LYS A 72 -10.47 -6.92 1.73
C LYS A 72 -11.71 -7.77 2.00
N TYR A 73 -12.65 -7.30 2.84
CA TYR A 73 -13.69 -8.17 3.39
C TYR A 73 -15.13 -7.69 3.15
N THR A 74 -15.37 -6.41 2.83
CA THR A 74 -16.76 -5.93 2.63
C THR A 74 -17.37 -6.33 1.30
N LYS A 75 -16.53 -6.65 0.30
CA LYS A 75 -16.90 -6.94 -1.10
C LYS A 75 -17.61 -5.79 -1.82
N ILE A 76 -17.57 -4.57 -1.28
CA ILE A 76 -18.04 -3.36 -1.95
C ILE A 76 -16.98 -2.94 -2.99
N GLN A 77 -17.35 -2.94 -4.27
CA GLN A 77 -16.41 -2.77 -5.39
C GLN A 77 -15.66 -1.43 -5.33
N ARG A 78 -16.35 -0.34 -4.98
CA ARG A 78 -15.77 1.01 -4.89
C ARG A 78 -14.61 1.11 -3.89
N TRP A 79 -14.59 0.27 -2.84
CA TRP A 79 -13.45 0.23 -1.92
C TRP A 79 -12.17 -0.26 -2.60
N GLN A 80 -12.24 -0.94 -3.75
CA GLN A 80 -11.05 -1.28 -4.53
C GLN A 80 -10.36 -0.05 -5.13
N GLU A 81 -11.06 1.07 -5.30
CA GLU A 81 -10.45 2.29 -5.84
C GLU A 81 -9.47 2.95 -4.86
N VAL A 82 -9.65 2.69 -3.56
CA VAL A 82 -8.72 3.12 -2.52
C VAL A 82 -7.73 2.02 -2.15
N SER A 83 -7.52 1.01 -3.02
CA SER A 83 -6.63 -0.12 -2.74
C SER A 83 -5.16 0.10 -3.10
N ASP A 84 -4.77 1.29 -3.59
CA ASP A 84 -3.36 1.62 -3.79
C ASP A 84 -2.67 1.98 -2.46
N PHE A 85 -2.07 0.97 -1.82
CA PHE A 85 -1.36 1.10 -0.56
C PHE A 85 -0.10 1.98 -0.64
N LYS A 86 0.44 2.23 -1.84
CA LYS A 86 1.62 3.08 -2.04
C LYS A 86 1.22 4.56 -2.06
N LEU A 87 0.16 4.90 -2.78
CA LEU A 87 -0.40 6.25 -2.78
C LEU A 87 -0.93 6.64 -1.40
N GLY A 88 -1.47 5.66 -0.66
CA GLY A 88 -1.96 5.86 0.69
C GLY A 88 -3.31 6.57 0.72
N TRP A 89 -3.61 7.22 1.84
CA TRP A 89 -4.93 7.83 2.06
C TRP A 89 -4.83 9.17 2.78
N GLN A 90 -5.72 10.09 2.38
CA GLN A 90 -6.08 11.23 3.21
C GLN A 90 -7.45 10.95 3.84
N ILE A 91 -7.50 10.97 5.17
CA ILE A 91 -8.73 10.87 5.96
C ILE A 91 -9.19 12.25 6.31
N GLU A 92 -10.37 12.63 5.85
CA GLU A 92 -11.00 13.89 6.19
C GLU A 92 -12.09 13.64 7.22
N ILE A 93 -11.93 14.25 8.40
CA ILE A 93 -12.89 14.19 9.50
C ILE A 93 -13.96 15.23 9.22
N TYR A 94 -15.17 14.76 8.93
CA TYR A 94 -16.31 15.56 8.52
C TYR A 94 -17.46 15.43 9.55
N PRO A 95 -17.59 16.35 10.51
CA PRO A 95 -18.70 16.35 11.47
C PRO A 95 -20.05 16.62 10.78
N LYS A 96 -21.08 15.83 11.12
CA LYS A 96 -22.48 16.11 10.78
C LYS A 96 -23.34 16.02 12.03
N ALA A 97 -24.54 16.58 12.00
CA ALA A 97 -25.53 16.44 13.07
C ALA A 97 -25.85 14.98 13.40
N SER A 98 -25.79 14.08 12.40
CA SER A 98 -26.03 12.63 12.56
C SER A 98 -24.79 11.81 12.94
N GLY A 99 -23.69 12.49 13.29
CA GLY A 99 -22.40 11.90 13.66
C GLY A 99 -21.28 12.20 12.66
N THR A 100 -20.06 11.89 13.06
CA THR A 100 -18.86 12.14 12.25
C THR A 100 -18.73 11.13 11.10
N ARG A 101 -18.51 11.63 9.89
CA ARG A 101 -18.07 10.84 8.75
C ARG A 101 -16.55 10.94 8.62
N TYR A 102 -15.91 9.81 8.36
CA TYR A 102 -14.49 9.74 8.04
C TYR A 102 -14.37 9.45 6.55
N LEU A 103 -14.16 10.51 5.75
CA LEU A 103 -14.06 10.41 4.31
C LEU A 103 -12.67 9.86 3.94
N VAL A 104 -12.65 8.84 3.09
CA VAL A 104 -11.44 8.11 2.71
C VAL A 104 -11.11 8.44 1.26
N TRP A 105 -10.16 9.35 1.09
CA TRP A 105 -9.68 9.74 -0.23
C TRP A 105 -8.46 8.91 -0.65
N PRO A 106 -8.36 8.51 -1.94
CA PRO A 106 -7.16 7.88 -2.46
C PRO A 106 -6.02 8.90 -2.54
N GLY A 107 -4.84 8.54 -2.04
CA GLY A 107 -3.66 9.40 -2.03
C GLY A 107 -3.52 10.21 -0.74
N LYS A 108 -2.36 10.05 -0.08
CA LYS A 108 -2.01 10.75 1.16
C LYS A 108 -2.06 12.29 1.07
N ASN A 109 -1.78 12.83 -0.12
CA ASN A 109 -1.68 14.27 -0.38
C ASN A 109 -2.63 14.72 -1.50
N ILE A 110 -3.79 14.06 -1.64
CA ILE A 110 -4.81 14.49 -2.58
C ILE A 110 -5.20 15.95 -2.33
N LYS A 111 -5.31 16.73 -3.41
CA LYS A 111 -5.66 18.14 -3.36
C LYS A 111 -7.16 18.33 -3.60
N ALA A 112 -7.68 19.46 -3.16
CA ALA A 112 -9.09 19.84 -3.30
C ALA A 112 -9.62 19.70 -4.74
N ASN A 113 -8.85 20.14 -5.74
CA ASN A 113 -9.21 20.02 -7.16
C ASN A 113 -9.21 18.58 -7.72
N GLN A 114 -8.73 17.60 -6.95
CA GLN A 114 -8.74 16.18 -7.31
C GLN A 114 -9.91 15.43 -6.66
N LYS A 115 -10.67 16.09 -5.77
CA LYS A 115 -11.84 15.54 -5.06
C LYS A 115 -13.12 15.69 -5.88
N MET A 116 -13.15 15.05 -7.05
CA MET A 116 -14.25 15.24 -8.02
C MET A 116 -15.44 14.28 -7.84
N LEU A 117 -15.26 13.18 -7.09
CA LEU A 117 -16.30 12.18 -6.84
C LEU A 117 -16.51 12.02 -5.34
N GLU A 118 -17.70 11.56 -4.93
CA GLU A 118 -17.94 11.23 -3.53
C GLU A 118 -16.95 10.13 -3.08
N PRO A 119 -16.23 10.34 -1.97
CA PRO A 119 -15.27 9.37 -1.47
C PRO A 119 -16.00 8.21 -0.79
N ASN A 120 -15.30 7.08 -0.65
CA ASN A 120 -15.71 6.07 0.31
C ASN A 120 -15.64 6.67 1.72
N TRP A 121 -16.50 6.25 2.63
CA TRP A 121 -16.45 6.75 4.00
C TRP A 121 -16.92 5.73 5.01
N PHE A 122 -16.58 5.94 6.28
CA PHE A 122 -17.15 5.17 7.37
C PHE A 122 -17.61 6.08 8.49
N LYS A 123 -18.49 5.57 9.35
CA LYS A 123 -18.87 6.21 10.62
C LYS A 123 -18.80 5.22 11.76
N LEU A 124 -18.63 5.77 12.96
CA LEU A 124 -18.75 5.04 14.21
C LEU A 124 -20.14 5.31 14.78
N SER A 125 -20.90 4.25 15.03
CA SER A 125 -22.18 4.37 15.72
C SER A 125 -21.96 4.50 17.23
N SER A 126 -22.92 5.10 17.92
CA SER A 126 -22.95 5.16 19.39
C SER A 126 -22.96 3.77 20.05
N LYS A 127 -23.35 2.72 19.32
CA LYS A 127 -23.38 1.32 19.77
C LYS A 127 -22.09 0.56 19.46
N GLY A 128 -21.01 1.25 19.08
CA GLY A 128 -19.71 0.64 18.78
C GLY A 128 -19.64 -0.08 17.42
N HIS A 129 -20.60 0.16 16.52
CA HIS A 129 -20.54 -0.38 15.16
C HIS A 129 -19.68 0.51 14.25
N VAL A 130 -18.95 -0.13 13.35
CA VAL A 130 -18.29 0.51 12.21
C VAL A 130 -19.18 0.27 11.00
N ILE A 131 -19.61 1.34 10.35
CA ILE A 131 -20.46 1.26 9.15
C ILE A 131 -19.70 1.90 8.00
N PHE A 132 -19.39 1.10 6.99
CA PHE A 132 -18.75 1.50 5.74
C PHE A 132 -19.81 1.88 4.72
N TYR A 133 -19.52 2.91 3.93
CA TYR A 133 -20.39 3.47 2.92
C TYR A 133 -19.62 3.71 1.63
N SER A 134 -20.33 3.56 0.50
CA SER A 134 -19.83 3.81 -0.84
C SER A 134 -20.99 4.26 -1.74
N PHE A 135 -20.73 5.20 -2.63
CA PHE A 135 -21.66 5.61 -3.67
C PHE A 135 -21.62 4.65 -4.86
N GLU A 136 -22.77 4.28 -5.43
CA GLU A 136 -22.85 3.59 -6.73
C GLU A 136 -22.99 4.62 -7.85
N VAL A 137 -22.10 4.58 -8.84
CA VAL A 137 -22.09 5.54 -9.97
C VAL A 137 -22.81 5.02 -11.22
N HIS A 138 -23.42 3.82 -11.19
CA HIS A 138 -23.86 3.12 -12.41
C HIS A 138 -25.29 2.55 -12.42
N THR A 139 -26.19 2.96 -11.52
CA THR A 139 -27.58 2.47 -11.54
C THR A 139 -28.55 3.60 -11.87
N ALA A 140 -29.35 3.42 -12.93
CA ALA A 140 -30.41 4.35 -13.37
C ALA A 140 -31.59 4.46 -12.38
N GLN A 141 -31.47 3.80 -11.21
CA GLN A 141 -32.38 3.86 -10.09
C GLN A 141 -31.63 4.54 -8.95
N ALA A 142 -31.91 5.83 -8.75
CA ALA A 142 -31.46 6.66 -7.62
C ALA A 142 -30.24 6.13 -6.85
N ASP A 143 -29.04 6.56 -7.23
CA ASP A 143 -27.85 6.72 -6.38
C ASP A 143 -27.84 5.85 -5.11
N ASN A 144 -27.75 4.53 -5.28
CA ASN A 144 -27.84 3.61 -4.16
C ASN A 144 -26.52 3.63 -3.37
N ILE A 145 -26.59 4.07 -2.12
CA ILE A 145 -25.46 4.01 -1.20
C ILE A 145 -25.31 2.55 -0.72
N GLN A 146 -24.23 1.88 -1.12
CA GLN A 146 -23.85 0.59 -0.55
C GLN A 146 -23.36 0.77 0.89
N ARG A 147 -23.78 -0.14 1.78
CA ARG A 147 -23.38 -0.14 3.19
C ARG A 147 -22.96 -1.51 3.69
N TYR A 148 -21.95 -1.55 4.55
CA TYR A 148 -21.56 -2.74 5.31
C TYR A 148 -21.35 -2.37 6.78
N GLN A 149 -22.02 -3.09 7.68
CA GLN A 149 -21.93 -2.84 9.12
C GLN A 149 -21.22 -4.00 9.84
N THR A 150 -20.33 -3.66 10.75
CA THR A 150 -19.63 -4.61 11.62
C THR A 150 -19.22 -3.95 12.94
N THR A 151 -18.35 -4.58 13.73
CA THR A 151 -17.81 -4.04 14.97
C THR A 151 -16.29 -3.93 14.90
N GLU A 152 -15.70 -3.04 15.71
CA GLU A 152 -14.24 -2.96 15.83
C GLU A 152 -13.63 -4.31 16.26
N ALA A 153 -14.29 -5.02 17.18
CA ALA A 153 -13.85 -6.33 17.65
C ALA A 153 -13.78 -7.36 16.51
N HIS A 154 -14.78 -7.42 15.63
CA HIS A 154 -14.77 -8.32 14.47
C HIS A 154 -13.68 -7.96 13.47
N ILE A 155 -13.45 -6.66 13.24
CA ILE A 155 -12.37 -6.19 12.38
C ILE A 155 -11.01 -6.63 12.95
N ILE A 156 -10.74 -6.36 14.22
CA ILE A 156 -9.49 -6.76 14.89
C ILE A 156 -9.29 -8.28 14.80
N HIS A 157 -10.33 -9.04 15.14
CA HIS A 157 -10.29 -10.50 15.09
C HIS A 157 -9.91 -10.99 13.69
N THR A 158 -10.60 -10.50 12.66
CA THR A 158 -10.36 -10.89 11.26
C THR A 158 -8.93 -10.53 10.82
N LEU A 159 -8.48 -9.31 11.08
CA LEU A 159 -7.14 -8.88 10.69
C LEU A 159 -6.03 -9.68 11.40
N ASN A 160 -6.24 -10.06 12.66
CA ASN A 160 -5.30 -10.89 13.40
C ASN A 160 -5.30 -12.34 12.90
N ALA A 161 -6.47 -12.94 12.68
CA ALA A 161 -6.61 -14.30 12.17
C ALA A 161 -5.92 -14.46 10.81
N HIS A 162 -6.00 -13.45 9.96
CA HIS A 162 -5.36 -13.41 8.64
C HIS A 162 -3.94 -12.79 8.64
N GLN A 163 -3.33 -12.58 9.81
CA GLN A 163 -1.95 -12.08 9.98
C GLN A 163 -1.67 -10.72 9.31
N HIS A 164 -2.66 -9.84 9.23
CA HIS A 164 -2.56 -8.51 8.60
C HIS A 164 -2.10 -7.40 9.54
N ALA A 165 -1.87 -7.69 10.82
CA ALA A 165 -1.45 -6.72 11.82
C ALA A 165 -0.17 -5.94 11.43
N GLY A 166 0.78 -6.60 10.75
CA GLY A 166 1.99 -5.94 10.25
C GLY A 166 1.71 -4.98 9.10
N THR A 167 0.86 -5.39 8.14
CA THR A 167 0.48 -4.58 6.99
C THR A 167 -0.25 -3.31 7.40
N VAL A 168 -1.22 -3.43 8.30
CA VAL A 168 -2.01 -2.31 8.80
C VAL A 168 -1.16 -1.30 9.56
N ARG A 169 -0.16 -1.76 10.33
CA ARG A 169 0.80 -0.84 10.98
C ARG A 169 1.63 -0.06 9.96
N LYS A 170 2.08 -0.69 8.87
CA LYS A 170 2.82 -0.01 7.79
C LYS A 170 1.96 1.05 7.09
N MET A 171 0.67 0.79 6.89
CA MET A 171 -0.26 1.74 6.26
C MET A 171 -0.34 3.08 6.99
N THR A 172 -0.11 3.11 8.32
CA THR A 172 -0.14 4.34 9.11
C THR A 172 0.86 5.41 8.63
N GLN A 173 1.97 4.99 7.99
CA GLN A 173 2.99 5.88 7.43
C GLN A 173 2.50 6.59 6.16
N ASN A 174 1.62 5.94 5.40
CA ASN A 174 1.01 6.43 4.17
C ASN A 174 -0.38 7.04 4.41
N MET A 175 -0.63 7.52 5.64
CA MET A 175 -1.90 8.15 6.00
C MET A 175 -1.71 9.58 6.49
N LYS A 176 -2.51 10.49 5.94
CA LYS A 176 -2.73 11.84 6.45
C LYS A 176 -4.14 11.94 7.02
N VAL A 177 -4.30 12.66 8.12
CA VAL A 177 -5.60 12.95 8.72
C VAL A 177 -5.75 14.46 8.73
N VAL A 178 -6.87 14.97 8.23
CA VAL A 178 -7.21 16.39 8.15
C VAL A 178 -8.62 16.58 8.71
N ASN A 179 -8.90 17.76 9.26
CA ASN A 179 -10.27 18.15 9.58
C ASN A 179 -10.88 18.89 8.40
N GLN A 180 -12.21 18.86 8.27
CA GLN A 180 -12.93 19.61 7.24
C GLN A 180 -12.53 21.09 7.18
N ASN A 181 -12.26 21.72 8.34
CA ASN A 181 -11.91 23.13 8.43
C ASN A 181 -10.47 23.45 7.97
N ASP A 182 -9.65 22.43 7.72
CA ASP A 182 -8.26 22.59 7.29
C ASP A 182 -8.13 22.73 5.75
N GLU A 183 -9.24 22.63 5.00
CA GLU A 183 -9.25 22.89 3.56
C GLU A 183 -9.98 24.21 3.24
N PRO A 184 -9.41 25.07 2.36
CA PRO A 184 -10.07 26.30 1.95
C PRO A 184 -11.40 25.96 1.25
N ASN A 185 -12.47 26.62 1.70
CA ASN A 185 -13.81 26.43 1.16
C ASN A 185 -13.80 26.52 -0.38
N HIS A 186 -14.38 25.51 -1.02
CA HIS A 186 -14.71 25.51 -2.44
C HIS A 186 -15.81 26.54 -2.75
#